data_AF-A0A7Z1HNM0-F1
#
_entry.id   AF-A0A7Z1HNM0-F1
#
_cell.length_a   1.000
_cell.length_b   1.000
_cell.length_c   1.000
_cell.angle_alpha   90.00
_cell.angle_beta   90.00
_cell.angle_gamma   90.00
#
_symmetry.space_group_name_H-M   'P 1'
#
loop_
_entity.id
_entity.type
_entity.pdbx_description
1 polymer ?
#
loop_
_entity_poly.entity_id
_entity_poly.type
_entity_poly.pdbx_seq_one_letter_code
_entity_poly.pdbx_strand_id
1 'polypeptide(L)'
;MPFSSLDLLENEKQSKAYEKRTRYVEIVAKALALGCILLSVLSISGYVFSAPQLYRPISGGSATHPLTAITIILIGLSVFLEHKKYFTIFNPLLAIAALITSLMVTVDISTNTTFTRHITPFSHTISSEVSAGLSNSMGINTAIMMICLSCALLFGSLNKIMIAQFTAFIGLAVPMLSIIGYAYGIKSFFGNMSILTTTYGIFLGLSVLFIHAKYGAVHALLSPHIGGRIARFQVLIGYFVPITIGYLFIQSLVSVKLEDLFGLYVVVISWFIIILIITSAIFQEKIDEKRRAAELALLQAATHDSLTGIANRRHFMELAKSALRKILLTLLRLTF
;
A
#
# COMPACT_ATOMS: atom_id res chain seq x y z
N MET A 1 26.30 17.33 24.96
CA MET A 1 26.02 16.32 25.99
C MET A 1 26.00 14.96 25.32
N PRO A 2 26.64 13.91 25.86
CA PRO A 2 26.38 12.57 25.39
C PRO A 2 24.89 12.29 25.61
N PHE A 3 24.24 11.55 24.70
CA PHE A 3 22.88 11.07 24.94
C PHE A 3 22.81 10.51 26.36
N SER A 4 21.84 10.96 27.16
CA SER A 4 21.70 10.40 28.49
C SER A 4 21.49 8.89 28.34
N SER A 5 21.93 8.10 29.31
CA SER A 5 21.67 6.64 29.30
C SER A 5 20.17 6.34 29.12
N LEU A 6 19.30 7.23 29.58
CA LEU A 6 17.85 7.21 29.36
C LEU A 6 17.46 7.36 27.88
N ASP A 7 18.06 8.29 27.14
CA ASP A 7 17.75 8.50 25.71
C ASP A 7 18.16 7.29 24.85
N LEU A 8 19.30 6.68 25.16
CA LEU A 8 19.76 5.46 24.48
C LEU A 8 18.82 4.29 24.76
N LEU A 9 18.38 4.12 26.00
CA LEU A 9 17.42 3.10 26.40
C LEU A 9 16.05 3.33 25.75
N GLU A 10 15.62 4.59 25.60
CA GLU A 10 14.35 4.92 24.94
C GLU A 10 14.41 4.65 23.44
N ASN A 11 15.52 4.98 22.79
CA ASN A 11 15.73 4.72 21.36
C ASN A 11 15.81 3.20 21.08
N GLU A 12 16.46 2.43 21.94
CA GLU A 12 16.50 0.97 21.84
C GLU A 12 15.10 0.35 22.03
N LYS A 13 14.31 0.84 22.99
CA LYS A 13 12.91 0.43 23.17
C LYS A 13 12.06 0.74 21.93
N GLN A 14 12.23 1.93 21.33
CA GLN A 14 11.50 2.32 20.12
C GLN A 14 11.88 1.46 18.91
N SER A 15 13.16 1.13 18.75
CA SER A 15 13.65 0.23 17.70
C SER A 15 13.05 -1.19 17.83
N LYS A 16 13.10 -1.78 19.03
CA LYS A 16 12.49 -3.10 19.30
C LYS A 16 10.97 -3.09 19.08
N ALA A 17 10.29 -2.03 19.50
CA ALA A 17 8.85 -1.88 19.27
C ALA A 17 8.52 -1.78 17.77
N TYR A 18 9.40 -1.15 16.99
CA TYR A 18 9.23 -0.99 15.55
C TYR A 18 9.40 -2.32 14.82
N GLU A 19 10.44 -3.10 15.14
CA GLU A 19 10.64 -4.44 14.60
C GLU A 19 9.48 -5.39 14.97
N LYS A 20 8.96 -5.29 16.20
CA LYS A 20 7.78 -6.06 16.60
C LYS A 20 6.54 -5.70 15.77
N ARG A 21 6.33 -4.42 15.45
CA ARG A 21 5.20 -3.97 14.62
C ARG A 21 5.31 -4.47 13.18
N THR A 22 6.48 -4.36 12.56
CA THR A 22 6.68 -4.85 11.18
C THR A 22 6.49 -6.36 11.11
N ARG A 23 6.98 -7.11 12.10
CA ARG A 23 6.75 -8.56 12.21
C ARG A 23 5.26 -8.90 12.39
N TYR A 24 4.54 -8.16 13.22
CA TYR A 24 3.10 -8.38 13.41
C TYR A 24 2.32 -8.15 12.11
N VAL A 25 2.66 -7.08 11.37
CA VAL A 25 2.04 -6.78 10.07
C VAL A 25 2.34 -7.87 9.03
N GLU A 26 3.54 -8.44 9.02
CA GLU A 26 3.88 -9.58 8.17
C GLU A 26 3.04 -10.84 8.51
N ILE A 27 2.79 -11.08 9.80
CA ILE A 27 1.90 -12.18 10.25
C ILE A 27 0.47 -11.92 9.80
N VAL A 28 -0.03 -10.69 9.94
CA VAL A 28 -1.36 -10.29 9.47
C VAL A 28 -1.46 -10.46 7.96
N ALA A 29 -0.44 -10.08 7.19
CA ALA A 29 -0.40 -10.30 5.74
C ALA A 29 -0.61 -11.78 5.40
N LYS A 30 0.18 -12.67 6.00
CA LYS A 30 0.06 -14.13 5.79
C LYS A 30 -1.31 -14.66 6.23
N ALA A 31 -1.88 -14.17 7.32
CA ALA A 31 -3.21 -14.55 7.77
C ALA A 31 -4.30 -14.11 6.77
N LEU A 32 -4.20 -12.90 6.20
CA LEU A 32 -5.10 -12.41 5.16
C LEU A 32 -5.00 -13.25 3.88
N ALA A 33 -3.78 -13.57 3.42
CA ALA A 33 -3.58 -14.50 2.31
C ALA A 33 -4.20 -15.87 2.58
N LEU A 34 -4.05 -16.41 3.79
CA LEU A 34 -4.66 -17.69 4.16
C LEU A 34 -6.18 -17.64 4.09
N GLY A 35 -6.76 -16.58 4.64
CA GLY A 35 -8.21 -16.35 4.55
C GLY A 35 -8.68 -16.34 3.10
N CYS A 36 -7.98 -15.64 2.22
CA CYS A 36 -8.31 -15.62 0.79
C CYS A 36 -8.19 -17.00 0.13
N ILE A 37 -7.15 -17.79 0.45
CA ILE A 37 -7.01 -19.16 -0.07
C ILE A 37 -8.18 -20.03 0.40
N LEU A 38 -8.49 -20.03 1.69
CA LEU A 38 -9.57 -20.84 2.26
C LEU A 38 -10.93 -20.47 1.67
N LEU A 39 -11.23 -19.17 1.56
CA LEU A 39 -12.48 -18.68 0.97
C LEU A 39 -12.56 -18.96 -0.55
N SER A 40 -11.43 -18.93 -1.26
CA SER A 40 -11.38 -19.30 -2.68
C SER A 40 -11.61 -20.80 -2.89
N VAL A 41 -11.05 -21.65 -2.02
CA VAL A 41 -11.34 -23.09 -2.00
C VAL A 41 -12.83 -23.33 -1.71
N LEU A 42 -13.41 -22.59 -0.76
CA LEU A 42 -14.86 -22.63 -0.48
C LEU A 42 -15.68 -22.24 -1.71
N SER A 43 -15.27 -21.19 -2.44
CA SER A 43 -15.95 -20.76 -3.68
C SER A 43 -15.91 -21.85 -4.75
N ILE A 44 -14.75 -22.51 -4.93
CA ILE A 44 -14.59 -23.64 -5.85
C ILE A 44 -15.46 -24.83 -5.42
N SER A 45 -15.52 -25.12 -4.12
CA SER A 45 -16.37 -26.20 -3.59
C SER A 45 -17.86 -25.95 -3.89
N GLY A 46 -18.28 -24.69 -3.97
CA GLY A 46 -19.63 -24.33 -4.41
C GLY A 46 -19.96 -24.80 -5.83
N TYR A 47 -19.00 -24.76 -6.75
CA TYR A 47 -19.18 -25.32 -8.09
C TYR A 47 -19.22 -26.85 -8.07
N VAL A 48 -18.42 -27.50 -7.22
CA VAL A 48 -18.40 -28.97 -7.07
C VAL A 48 -19.74 -29.48 -6.52
N PHE A 49 -20.27 -28.86 -5.47
CA PHE A 49 -21.51 -29.27 -4.83
C PHE A 49 -22.77 -28.66 -5.47
N SER A 50 -22.63 -27.89 -6.55
CA SER A 50 -23.73 -27.14 -7.17
C SER A 50 -24.51 -26.29 -6.16
N ALA A 51 -23.79 -25.59 -5.27
CA ALA A 51 -24.31 -24.71 -4.23
C ALA A 51 -23.96 -23.25 -4.55
N PRO A 52 -24.82 -22.50 -5.28
CA PRO A 52 -24.52 -21.16 -5.77
C PRO A 52 -24.21 -20.15 -4.67
N GLN A 53 -24.74 -20.34 -3.46
CA GLN A 53 -24.56 -19.44 -2.33
C GLN A 53 -23.08 -19.27 -1.93
N LEU A 54 -22.24 -20.28 -2.20
CA LEU A 54 -20.82 -20.28 -1.84
C LEU A 54 -19.94 -19.42 -2.76
N TYR A 55 -20.36 -19.19 -4.01
CA TYR A 55 -19.65 -18.33 -4.96
C TYR A 55 -20.47 -17.10 -5.41
N ARG A 56 -21.75 -17.04 -5.04
CA ARG A 56 -22.71 -15.97 -5.32
C ARG A 56 -23.58 -15.72 -4.07
N PRO A 57 -23.10 -14.95 -3.09
CA PRO A 57 -23.83 -14.75 -1.83
C PRO A 57 -25.06 -13.85 -1.99
N ILE A 58 -25.04 -12.93 -2.96
CA ILE A 58 -26.19 -12.05 -3.26
C ILE A 58 -26.97 -12.67 -4.41
N SER A 59 -28.23 -13.03 -4.18
CA SER A 59 -29.14 -13.53 -5.21
C SER A 59 -29.23 -12.55 -6.37
N GLY A 60 -28.95 -13.02 -7.60
CA GLY A 60 -28.92 -12.17 -8.79
C GLY A 60 -27.70 -11.25 -8.92
N GLY A 61 -26.81 -11.19 -7.92
CA GLY A 61 -25.53 -10.48 -7.98
C GLY A 61 -24.48 -11.24 -8.79
N SER A 62 -23.32 -10.63 -9.04
CA SER A 62 -22.21 -11.30 -9.75
C SER A 62 -21.63 -12.47 -8.94
N ALA A 63 -21.28 -13.53 -9.65
CA ALA A 63 -20.61 -14.71 -9.10
C ALA A 63 -19.07 -14.57 -9.15
N THR A 64 -18.37 -15.22 -8.22
CA THR A 64 -16.91 -15.37 -8.29
C THR A 64 -16.54 -16.48 -9.26
N HIS A 65 -16.04 -16.10 -10.43
CA HIS A 65 -15.63 -17.02 -11.47
C HIS A 65 -14.53 -18.00 -11.00
N PRO A 66 -14.54 -19.29 -11.41
CA PRO A 66 -13.55 -20.29 -10.97
C PRO A 66 -12.11 -19.90 -11.26
N LEU A 67 -11.85 -19.31 -12.44
CA LEU A 67 -10.51 -18.83 -12.80
C LEU A 67 -10.02 -17.74 -11.83
N THR A 68 -10.92 -16.87 -11.35
CA THR A 68 -10.59 -15.85 -10.34
C THR A 68 -10.23 -16.49 -9.00
N ALA A 69 -10.97 -17.52 -8.57
CA ALA A 69 -10.65 -18.23 -7.33
C ALA A 69 -9.27 -18.93 -7.42
N ILE A 70 -8.95 -19.53 -8.58
CA ILE A 70 -7.66 -20.15 -8.82
C ILE A 70 -6.53 -19.11 -8.80
N THR A 71 -6.69 -17.96 -9.46
CA THR A 71 -5.66 -16.92 -9.44
C THR A 71 -5.44 -16.34 -8.04
N ILE A 72 -6.49 -16.19 -7.23
CA ILE A 72 -6.36 -15.81 -5.82
C ILE A 72 -5.55 -16.83 -5.04
N ILE A 73 -5.80 -18.13 -5.24
CA ILE A 73 -5.02 -19.20 -4.59
C ILE A 73 -3.55 -19.10 -5.00
N LEU A 74 -3.24 -18.91 -6.28
CA LEU A 74 -1.86 -18.78 -6.78
C LEU A 74 -1.14 -17.58 -6.15
N ILE A 75 -1.77 -16.40 -6.15
CA ILE A 75 -1.21 -15.17 -5.55
C ILE A 75 -1.07 -15.34 -4.02
N GLY A 76 -2.06 -15.92 -3.35
CA GLY A 76 -2.02 -16.17 -1.92
C GLY A 76 -0.90 -17.14 -1.51
N LEU A 77 -0.70 -18.21 -2.29
CA LEU A 77 0.41 -19.14 -2.08
C LEU A 77 1.77 -18.47 -2.31
N SER A 78 1.87 -17.61 -3.33
CA SER A 78 3.09 -16.83 -3.58
C SER A 78 3.46 -15.96 -2.37
N VAL A 79 2.50 -15.26 -1.75
CA VAL A 79 2.73 -14.50 -0.51
C VAL A 79 3.28 -15.39 0.63
N PHE A 80 2.81 -16.63 0.75
CA PHE A 80 3.27 -17.56 1.79
C PHE A 80 4.69 -18.08 1.60
N LEU A 81 5.11 -18.18 0.34
CA LEU A 81 6.43 -18.65 -0.05
C LEU A 81 7.46 -17.52 -0.07
N GLU A 82 7.01 -16.27 0.00
CA GLU A 82 7.84 -15.09 0.13
C GLU A 82 8.83 -15.23 1.30
N HIS A 83 10.10 -14.90 1.03
CA HIS A 83 11.23 -15.03 1.96
C HIS A 83 11.63 -16.45 2.39
N LYS A 84 11.03 -17.52 1.85
CA LYS A 84 11.49 -18.89 2.10
C LYS A 84 12.64 -19.26 1.16
N LYS A 85 13.83 -19.48 1.73
CA LYS A 85 15.07 -19.80 1.00
C LYS A 85 14.96 -20.98 0.01
N TYR A 86 14.09 -21.95 0.29
CA TYR A 86 13.89 -23.15 -0.53
C TYR A 86 12.97 -22.93 -1.75
N PHE A 87 12.18 -21.86 -1.78
CA PHE A 87 11.16 -21.64 -2.82
C PHE A 87 11.48 -20.44 -3.72
N THR A 88 12.76 -20.08 -3.85
CA THR A 88 13.21 -18.90 -4.63
C THR A 88 12.83 -18.96 -6.11
N ILE A 89 12.75 -20.16 -6.70
CA ILE A 89 12.34 -20.37 -8.10
C ILE A 89 10.83 -20.61 -8.21
N PHE A 90 10.26 -21.36 -7.26
CA PHE A 90 8.85 -21.76 -7.31
C PHE A 90 7.89 -20.60 -7.00
N ASN A 91 8.28 -19.69 -6.10
CA ASN A 91 7.47 -18.52 -5.75
C ASN A 91 7.16 -17.62 -6.97
N PRO A 92 8.15 -17.12 -7.74
CA PRO A 92 7.87 -16.28 -8.91
C PRO A 92 7.10 -17.03 -10.00
N LEU A 93 7.23 -18.36 -10.11
CA LEU A 93 6.45 -19.15 -11.07
C LEU A 93 4.94 -19.08 -10.79
N LEU A 94 4.53 -19.10 -9.52
CA LEU A 94 3.11 -18.92 -9.13
C LEU A 94 2.59 -17.55 -9.53
N ALA A 95 3.37 -16.49 -9.28
CA ALA A 95 3.02 -15.13 -9.66
C ALA A 95 2.99 -14.95 -11.20
N ILE A 96 3.90 -15.59 -11.93
CA ILE A 96 3.89 -15.62 -13.41
C ILE A 96 2.64 -16.33 -13.93
N ALA A 97 2.26 -17.47 -13.36
CA ALA A 97 1.04 -18.19 -13.76
C ALA A 97 -0.23 -17.35 -13.52
N ALA A 98 -0.32 -16.67 -12.37
CA ALA A 98 -1.40 -15.74 -12.07
C ALA A 98 -1.42 -14.52 -13.02
N LEU A 99 -0.25 -14.03 -13.42
CA LEU A 99 -0.12 -12.94 -14.39
C LEU A 99 -0.59 -13.37 -15.78
N ILE A 100 -0.11 -14.52 -16.28
CA ILE A 100 -0.45 -15.04 -17.61
C ILE A 100 -1.95 -15.28 -17.70
N THR A 101 -2.55 -15.95 -16.71
CA THR A 101 -4.00 -16.21 -16.69
C THR A 101 -4.81 -14.90 -16.73
N SER A 102 -4.38 -13.87 -16.01
CA SER A 102 -5.05 -12.57 -15.98
C SER A 102 -4.87 -11.77 -17.28
N LEU A 103 -3.69 -11.89 -17.93
CA LEU A 103 -3.45 -11.31 -19.25
C LEU A 103 -4.30 -12.01 -20.31
N MET A 104 -4.41 -13.34 -20.28
CA MET A 104 -5.26 -14.10 -21.20
C MET A 104 -6.73 -13.67 -21.11
N VAL A 105 -7.25 -13.46 -19.89
CA VAL A 105 -8.61 -12.93 -19.68
C VAL A 105 -8.75 -11.51 -20.27
N THR A 106 -7.74 -10.67 -20.10
CA THR A 106 -7.76 -9.30 -20.65
C THR A 106 -7.75 -9.30 -22.18
N VAL A 107 -7.00 -10.22 -22.79
CA VAL A 107 -7.02 -10.44 -24.24
C VAL A 107 -8.39 -10.90 -24.67
N ASP A 108 -8.95 -11.95 -24.06
CA ASP A 108 -10.29 -12.47 -24.39
C ASP A 108 -11.38 -11.41 -24.34
N ILE A 109 -11.35 -10.52 -23.33
CA ILE A 109 -12.32 -9.42 -23.22
C ILE A 109 -12.11 -8.37 -24.33
N SER A 110 -10.87 -8.06 -24.70
CA SER A 110 -10.58 -7.00 -25.69
C SER A 110 -10.77 -7.46 -27.14
N THR A 111 -10.49 -8.72 -27.46
CA THR A 111 -10.63 -9.32 -28.79
C THR A 111 -11.93 -10.10 -28.98
N ASN A 112 -12.76 -10.24 -27.94
CA ASN A 112 -13.94 -11.11 -27.89
C ASN A 112 -13.63 -12.58 -28.23
N THR A 113 -12.43 -13.05 -27.88
CA THR A 113 -12.06 -14.47 -28.00
C THR A 113 -12.50 -15.28 -26.77
N THR A 114 -12.43 -16.61 -26.86
CA THR A 114 -12.88 -17.52 -25.78
C THR A 114 -11.80 -18.52 -25.35
N PHE A 115 -10.52 -18.14 -25.45
CA PHE A 115 -9.40 -19.03 -25.12
C PHE A 115 -9.45 -19.50 -23.66
N THR A 116 -9.82 -18.62 -22.74
CA THR A 116 -9.91 -18.91 -21.31
C THR A 116 -11.00 -19.93 -20.97
N ARG A 117 -11.97 -20.15 -21.86
CA ARG A 117 -13.02 -21.18 -21.67
C ARG A 117 -12.43 -22.60 -21.61
N HIS A 118 -11.34 -22.84 -22.33
CA HIS A 118 -10.69 -24.17 -22.36
C HIS A 118 -9.92 -24.49 -21.08
N ILE A 119 -9.40 -23.47 -20.39
CA ILE A 119 -8.67 -23.65 -19.12
C ILE A 119 -9.58 -23.52 -17.90
N THR A 120 -10.78 -22.95 -18.06
CA THR A 120 -11.70 -22.67 -16.96
C THR A 120 -12.45 -23.93 -16.54
N PRO A 121 -12.30 -24.39 -15.29
CA PRO A 121 -13.09 -25.50 -14.77
C PRO A 121 -14.58 -25.12 -14.68
N PHE A 122 -15.45 -26.12 -14.76
CA PHE A 122 -16.91 -25.94 -14.69
C PHE A 122 -17.46 -25.01 -15.79
N SER A 123 -16.84 -25.01 -16.97
CA SER A 123 -17.27 -24.20 -18.12
C SER A 123 -18.73 -24.44 -18.51
N HIS A 124 -19.27 -25.64 -18.30
CA HIS A 124 -20.68 -25.95 -18.55
C HIS A 124 -21.64 -25.17 -17.63
N THR A 125 -21.40 -25.15 -16.31
CA THR A 125 -22.26 -24.44 -15.34
C THR A 125 -22.18 -22.93 -15.54
N ILE A 126 -21.00 -22.41 -15.88
CA ILE A 126 -20.82 -20.99 -16.22
C ILE A 126 -21.65 -20.64 -17.45
N SER A 127 -21.59 -21.47 -18.49
CA SER A 127 -22.31 -21.24 -19.74
C SER A 127 -23.82 -21.23 -19.53
N SER A 128 -24.35 -22.15 -18.71
CA SER A 128 -25.77 -22.18 -18.36
C SER A 128 -26.19 -20.95 -17.56
N GLU A 129 -25.38 -20.50 -16.58
CA GLU A 129 -25.70 -19.30 -15.80
C GLU A 129 -25.68 -18.04 -16.67
N VAL A 130 -24.68 -17.88 -17.53
CA VAL A 130 -24.59 -16.73 -18.45
C VAL A 130 -25.77 -16.73 -19.42
N SER A 131 -26.19 -17.89 -19.94
CA SER A 131 -27.39 -17.99 -20.79
C SER A 131 -28.69 -17.67 -20.06
N ALA A 132 -28.74 -17.88 -18.74
CA ALA A 132 -29.84 -17.48 -17.87
C ALA A 132 -29.81 -15.99 -17.49
N GLY A 133 -28.89 -15.19 -18.07
CA GLY A 133 -28.75 -13.76 -17.79
C GLY A 133 -28.01 -13.43 -16.49
N LEU A 134 -27.38 -14.43 -15.85
CA LEU A 134 -26.64 -14.23 -14.62
C LEU A 134 -25.18 -13.84 -14.91
N SER A 135 -24.65 -12.86 -14.16
CA SER A 135 -23.24 -12.45 -14.26
C SER A 135 -22.32 -13.49 -13.59
N ASN A 136 -21.55 -14.24 -14.38
CA ASN A 136 -20.54 -15.20 -13.93
C ASN A 136 -19.35 -15.21 -14.91
N SER A 137 -18.72 -14.05 -15.07
CA SER A 137 -17.53 -13.89 -15.92
C SER A 137 -16.48 -13.08 -15.15
N MET A 138 -15.20 -13.38 -15.35
CA MET A 138 -14.13 -12.57 -14.77
C MET A 138 -14.11 -11.20 -15.47
N GLY A 139 -14.44 -10.14 -14.73
CA GLY A 139 -14.47 -8.78 -15.27
C GLY A 139 -13.08 -8.18 -15.49
N ILE A 140 -13.00 -7.16 -16.36
CA ILE A 140 -11.75 -6.44 -16.63
C ILE A 140 -11.15 -5.82 -15.36
N ASN A 141 -12.00 -5.32 -14.45
CA ASN A 141 -11.58 -4.80 -13.15
C ASN A 141 -10.82 -5.87 -12.34
N THR A 142 -11.36 -7.08 -12.28
CA THR A 142 -10.71 -8.21 -11.59
C THR A 142 -9.40 -8.59 -12.29
N ALA A 143 -9.35 -8.61 -13.62
CA ALA A 143 -8.12 -8.90 -14.36
C ALA A 143 -7.01 -7.87 -14.08
N ILE A 144 -7.33 -6.57 -14.13
CA ILE A 144 -6.38 -5.48 -13.80
C ILE A 144 -5.84 -5.63 -12.38
N MET A 145 -6.72 -5.87 -11.41
CA MET A 145 -6.33 -6.12 -10.03
C MET A 145 -5.32 -7.28 -9.93
N MET A 146 -5.63 -8.42 -10.53
CA MET A 146 -4.75 -9.60 -10.47
C MET A 146 -3.42 -9.38 -11.19
N ILE A 147 -3.41 -8.66 -12.33
CA ILE A 147 -2.19 -8.26 -13.03
C ILE A 147 -1.31 -7.41 -12.10
N CYS A 148 -1.88 -6.37 -11.48
CA CYS A 148 -1.14 -5.51 -10.57
C CYS A 148 -0.57 -6.28 -9.37
N LEU A 149 -1.37 -7.14 -8.72
CA LEU A 149 -0.91 -7.93 -7.57
C LEU A 149 0.15 -8.96 -7.96
N SER A 150 0.02 -9.60 -9.12
CA SER A 150 1.03 -10.55 -9.63
C SER A 150 2.34 -9.84 -9.97
N CYS A 151 2.28 -8.70 -10.66
CA CYS A 151 3.45 -7.86 -10.95
C CYS A 151 4.12 -7.36 -9.66
N ALA A 152 3.35 -6.98 -8.65
CA ALA A 152 3.89 -6.54 -7.36
C ALA A 152 4.72 -7.65 -6.69
N LEU A 153 4.24 -8.89 -6.69
CA LEU A 153 4.97 -10.04 -6.16
C LEU A 153 6.26 -10.31 -6.96
N LEU A 154 6.21 -10.21 -8.30
CA LEU A 154 7.40 -10.34 -9.13
C LEU A 154 8.44 -9.26 -8.83
N PHE A 155 8.03 -8.00 -8.71
CA PHE A 155 8.95 -6.93 -8.30
C PHE A 155 9.51 -7.13 -6.88
N GLY A 156 8.71 -7.68 -5.96
CA GLY A 156 9.15 -8.10 -4.63
C GLY A 156 10.27 -9.13 -4.71
N SER A 157 10.08 -10.18 -5.52
CA SER A 157 11.08 -11.23 -5.74
C SER A 157 12.39 -10.72 -6.36
N LEU A 158 12.32 -9.63 -7.13
CA LEU A 158 13.47 -8.94 -7.73
C LEU A 158 14.10 -7.87 -6.79
N ASN A 159 13.70 -7.85 -5.51
CA ASN A 159 14.11 -6.86 -4.49
C ASN A 159 13.77 -5.39 -4.85
N LYS A 160 12.85 -5.14 -5.79
CA LYS A 160 12.39 -3.78 -6.15
C LYS A 160 11.17 -3.36 -5.31
N ILE A 161 11.37 -3.29 -3.99
CA ILE A 161 10.28 -3.20 -3.00
C ILE A 161 9.39 -1.96 -3.16
N MET A 162 9.96 -0.79 -3.49
CA MET A 162 9.17 0.43 -3.70
C MET A 162 8.21 0.31 -4.89
N ILE A 163 8.68 -0.29 -5.99
CA ILE A 163 7.86 -0.54 -7.18
C ILE A 163 6.80 -1.58 -6.84
N ALA A 164 7.16 -2.65 -6.14
CA ALA A 164 6.23 -3.68 -5.68
C ALA A 164 5.09 -3.08 -4.85
N GLN A 165 5.39 -2.24 -3.85
CA GLN A 165 4.39 -1.59 -3.01
C GLN A 165 3.51 -0.63 -3.82
N PHE A 166 4.08 0.14 -4.74
CA PHE A 166 3.32 1.05 -5.60
C PHE A 166 2.37 0.27 -6.53
N THR A 167 2.84 -0.80 -7.17
CA THR A 167 1.99 -1.66 -8.02
C THR A 167 0.91 -2.37 -7.21
N ALA A 168 1.22 -2.85 -6.00
CA ALA A 168 0.23 -3.44 -5.10
C ALA A 168 -0.84 -2.43 -4.68
N PHE A 169 -0.44 -1.18 -4.43
CA PHE A 169 -1.37 -0.10 -4.10
C PHE A 169 -2.34 0.22 -5.25
N ILE A 170 -1.84 0.27 -6.50
CA ILE A 170 -2.69 0.39 -7.69
C ILE A 170 -3.65 -0.80 -7.79
N GLY A 171 -3.15 -2.02 -7.57
CA GLY A 171 -3.99 -3.23 -7.57
C GLY A 171 -5.10 -3.18 -6.51
N LEU A 172 -4.79 -2.67 -5.31
CA LEU A 172 -5.74 -2.50 -4.20
C LEU A 172 -6.80 -1.42 -4.48
N ALA A 173 -6.50 -0.42 -5.32
CA ALA A 173 -7.45 0.64 -5.66
C ALA A 173 -8.70 0.08 -6.37
N VAL A 174 -8.56 -0.98 -7.17
CA VAL A 174 -9.66 -1.58 -7.94
C VAL A 174 -10.73 -2.22 -7.04
N PRO A 175 -10.42 -3.14 -6.10
CA PRO A 175 -11.41 -3.66 -5.17
C PRO A 175 -11.91 -2.60 -4.18
N MET A 176 -11.11 -1.58 -3.86
CA MET A 176 -11.60 -0.43 -3.09
C MET A 176 -12.66 0.37 -3.85
N LEU A 177 -12.51 0.55 -5.17
CA LEU A 177 -13.55 1.17 -6.00
C LEU A 177 -14.80 0.29 -6.05
N SER A 178 -14.63 -1.03 -6.15
CA SER A 178 -15.74 -2.00 -6.15
C SER A 178 -16.57 -1.94 -4.86
N ILE A 179 -15.93 -1.93 -3.68
CA ILE A 179 -16.67 -1.87 -2.40
C ILE A 179 -17.41 -0.54 -2.23
N ILE A 180 -16.83 0.58 -2.69
CA ILE A 180 -17.50 1.88 -2.73
C ILE A 180 -18.70 1.81 -3.69
N GLY A 181 -18.55 1.17 -4.84
CA GLY A 181 -19.64 0.91 -5.79
C GLY A 181 -20.80 0.14 -5.16
N TYR A 182 -20.51 -0.89 -4.38
CA TYR A 182 -21.51 -1.61 -3.60
C TYR A 182 -22.18 -0.73 -2.54
N ALA A 183 -21.41 0.06 -1.79
CA ALA A 183 -21.94 0.97 -0.78
C ALA A 183 -22.83 2.07 -1.37
N TYR A 184 -22.48 2.57 -2.55
CA TYR A 184 -23.20 3.66 -3.23
C TYR A 184 -24.33 3.15 -4.14
N GLY A 185 -24.40 1.84 -4.40
CA GLY A 185 -25.35 1.26 -5.35
C GLY A 185 -25.00 1.50 -6.84
N ILE A 186 -23.77 1.90 -7.15
CA ILE A 186 -23.32 2.22 -8.51
C ILE A 186 -22.74 0.97 -9.18
N LYS A 187 -23.55 0.31 -10.02
CA LYS A 187 -23.16 -0.92 -10.75
C LYS A 187 -21.91 -0.77 -11.60
N SER A 188 -21.66 0.40 -12.19
CA SER A 188 -20.49 0.66 -13.04
C SER A 188 -19.16 0.49 -12.29
N PHE A 189 -19.14 0.74 -10.97
CA PHE A 189 -17.90 0.71 -10.18
C PHE A 189 -17.43 -0.71 -9.82
N PHE A 190 -18.37 -1.65 -9.63
CA PHE A 190 -18.02 -3.06 -9.38
C PHE A 190 -18.12 -3.94 -10.63
N GLY A 191 -18.90 -3.56 -11.64
CA GLY A 191 -19.02 -4.31 -12.89
C GLY A 191 -19.41 -5.77 -12.66
N ASN A 192 -18.62 -6.70 -13.21
CA ASN A 192 -18.82 -8.16 -13.02
C ASN A 192 -18.16 -8.71 -11.74
N MET A 193 -17.62 -7.85 -10.88
CA MET A 193 -16.90 -8.28 -9.69
C MET A 193 -17.88 -8.58 -8.55
N SER A 194 -17.98 -9.87 -8.17
CA SER A 194 -18.72 -10.30 -6.98
C SER A 194 -18.28 -9.57 -5.71
N ILE A 195 -19.17 -9.46 -4.73
CA ILE A 195 -18.83 -8.97 -3.39
C ILE A 195 -17.74 -9.85 -2.74
N LEU A 196 -17.76 -11.17 -2.98
CA LEU A 196 -16.71 -12.07 -2.49
C LEU A 196 -15.37 -11.74 -3.14
N THR A 197 -15.34 -11.61 -4.46
CA THR A 197 -14.13 -11.20 -5.20
C THR A 197 -13.61 -9.84 -4.74
N THR A 198 -14.51 -8.93 -4.36
CA THR A 198 -14.17 -7.63 -3.77
C THR A 198 -13.47 -7.79 -2.43
N THR A 199 -14.02 -8.58 -1.53
CA THR A 199 -13.38 -8.89 -0.24
C THR A 199 -12.03 -9.57 -0.44
N TYR A 200 -11.93 -10.54 -1.36
CA TYR A 200 -10.68 -11.22 -1.69
C TYR A 200 -9.64 -10.23 -2.20
N GLY A 201 -10.02 -9.33 -3.10
CA GLY A 201 -9.15 -8.30 -3.63
C GLY A 201 -8.61 -7.35 -2.56
N ILE A 202 -9.45 -6.91 -1.61
CA ILE A 202 -9.03 -6.06 -0.50
C ILE A 202 -8.03 -6.79 0.40
N PHE A 203 -8.38 -7.99 0.87
CA PHE A 203 -7.53 -8.75 1.79
C PHE A 203 -6.22 -9.19 1.13
N LEU A 204 -6.28 -9.64 -0.12
CA LEU A 204 -5.09 -10.05 -0.87
C LEU A 204 -4.22 -8.85 -1.25
N GLY A 205 -4.81 -7.72 -1.65
CA GLY A 205 -4.06 -6.50 -1.94
C GLY A 205 -3.35 -5.93 -0.72
N LEU A 206 -4.03 -5.90 0.45
CA LEU A 206 -3.40 -5.55 1.73
C LEU A 206 -2.30 -6.54 2.10
N SER A 207 -2.52 -7.84 1.90
CA SER A 207 -1.53 -8.89 2.14
C SER A 207 -0.26 -8.69 1.31
N VAL A 208 -0.39 -8.49 -0.02
CA VAL A 208 0.75 -8.25 -0.92
C VAL A 208 1.47 -6.94 -0.59
N LEU A 209 0.75 -5.91 -0.14
CA LEU A 209 1.35 -4.66 0.32
C LEU A 209 2.14 -4.84 1.63
N PHE A 210 1.57 -5.58 2.59
CA PHE A 210 2.10 -5.77 3.95
C PHE A 210 3.21 -6.81 4.07
N ILE A 211 3.33 -7.77 3.13
CA ILE A 211 4.42 -8.76 3.16
C ILE A 211 5.81 -8.09 3.12
N HIS A 212 5.89 -6.89 2.52
CA HIS A 212 7.11 -6.08 2.44
C HIS A 212 7.20 -4.98 3.52
N ALA A 213 6.49 -5.10 4.64
CA ALA A 213 6.41 -4.06 5.68
C ALA A 213 7.74 -3.68 6.35
N LYS A 214 8.81 -4.46 6.15
CA LYS A 214 10.15 -4.16 6.66
C LYS A 214 10.87 -3.04 5.87
N TYR A 215 10.39 -2.73 4.66
CA TYR A 215 11.03 -1.74 3.79
C TYR A 215 9.99 -0.81 3.14
N GLY A 216 10.47 0.28 2.53
CA GLY A 216 9.67 1.17 1.69
C GLY A 216 8.64 2.03 2.44
N ALA A 217 7.55 2.35 1.75
CA ALA A 217 6.50 3.25 2.25
C ALA A 217 5.72 2.64 3.43
N VAL A 218 5.43 1.34 3.38
CA VAL A 218 4.73 0.64 4.47
C VAL A 218 5.56 0.66 5.75
N HIS A 219 6.88 0.50 5.63
CA HIS A 219 7.79 0.65 6.76
C HIS A 219 7.67 2.05 7.37
N ALA A 220 7.84 3.11 6.57
CA ALA A 220 7.71 4.49 7.03
C ALA A 220 6.36 4.77 7.72
N LEU A 221 5.25 4.20 7.21
CA LEU A 221 3.93 4.30 7.81
C LEU A 221 3.85 3.65 9.21
N LEU A 222 4.55 2.55 9.42
CA LEU A 222 4.60 1.82 10.69
C LEU A 222 5.54 2.43 11.73
N SER A 223 6.30 3.46 11.35
CA SER A 223 7.26 4.14 12.22
C SER A 223 6.63 4.56 13.55
N PRO A 224 7.29 4.29 14.70
CA PRO A 224 6.78 4.69 16.02
C PRO A 224 6.87 6.20 16.25
N HIS A 225 7.68 6.89 15.44
CA HIS A 225 7.94 8.32 15.53
C HIS A 225 6.72 9.16 15.14
N ILE A 226 6.81 10.47 15.38
CA ILE A 226 5.73 11.43 15.12
C ILE A 226 5.27 11.36 13.65
N GLY A 227 6.21 11.29 12.70
CA GLY A 227 5.88 11.18 11.27
C GLY A 227 5.00 9.97 10.93
N GLY A 228 5.31 8.79 11.49
CA GLY A 228 4.48 7.59 11.27
C GLY A 228 3.12 7.63 11.98
N ARG A 229 3.00 8.35 13.10
CA ARG A 229 1.71 8.60 13.75
C ARG A 229 0.81 9.50 12.90
N ILE A 230 1.36 10.59 12.39
CA ILE A 230 0.64 11.53 11.52
C ILE A 230 0.25 10.85 10.21
N ALA A 231 1.17 10.13 9.57
CA ALA A 231 0.90 9.42 8.32
C ALA A 231 -0.26 8.41 8.47
N ARG A 232 -0.30 7.63 9.55
CA ARG A 232 -1.43 6.70 9.81
C ARG A 232 -2.75 7.43 10.02
N PHE A 233 -2.75 8.54 10.75
CA PHE A 233 -3.94 9.36 10.93
C PHE A 233 -4.43 9.96 9.60
N GLN A 234 -3.51 10.44 8.77
CA GLN A 234 -3.83 11.01 7.45
C GLN A 234 -4.31 9.98 6.46
N VAL A 235 -3.74 8.77 6.44
CA VAL A 235 -4.26 7.67 5.62
C VAL A 235 -5.69 7.31 6.06
N LEU A 236 -5.95 7.25 7.37
CA LEU A 236 -7.26 6.93 7.90
C LEU A 236 -8.28 8.01 7.54
N ILE A 237 -8.03 9.26 7.94
CA ILE A 237 -8.97 10.36 7.70
C ILE A 237 -9.08 10.70 6.21
N GLY A 238 -7.98 10.58 5.48
CA GLY A 238 -7.88 10.81 4.04
C GLY A 238 -8.66 9.80 3.20
N TYR A 239 -8.96 8.62 3.75
CA TYR A 239 -9.81 7.64 3.09
C TYR A 239 -11.27 7.75 3.56
N PHE A 240 -11.51 7.84 4.87
CA PHE A 240 -12.87 7.87 5.42
C PHE A 240 -13.63 9.15 5.06
N VAL A 241 -13.01 10.32 5.15
CA VAL A 241 -13.71 11.59 4.90
C VAL A 241 -14.21 11.67 3.45
N PRO A 242 -13.39 11.44 2.40
CA PRO A 242 -13.89 11.49 1.02
C PRO A 242 -15.00 10.49 0.72
N ILE A 243 -14.95 9.28 1.30
CA ILE A 243 -16.00 8.27 1.12
C ILE A 243 -17.30 8.71 1.79
N THR A 244 -17.24 9.22 3.02
CA THR A 244 -18.46 9.71 3.70
C THR A 244 -19.08 10.88 2.97
N ILE A 245 -18.27 11.84 2.50
CA ILE A 245 -18.73 12.97 1.71
C ILE A 245 -19.34 12.49 0.38
N GLY A 246 -18.65 11.61 -0.35
CA GLY A 246 -19.16 11.06 -1.61
C GLY A 246 -20.50 10.34 -1.44
N TYR A 247 -20.66 9.56 -0.37
CA TYR A 247 -21.92 8.90 -0.03
C TYR A 247 -23.06 9.91 0.20
N LEU A 248 -22.81 10.93 1.02
CA LEU A 248 -23.80 11.98 1.31
C LEU A 248 -24.21 12.75 0.05
N PHE A 249 -23.28 13.00 -0.86
CA PHE A 249 -23.55 13.69 -2.13
C PHE A 249 -24.48 12.87 -3.03
N ILE A 250 -24.23 11.56 -3.15
CA ILE A 250 -25.08 10.66 -3.92
C ILE A 250 -26.47 10.56 -3.29
N GLN A 251 -26.56 10.51 -1.96
CA GLN A 251 -27.88 10.47 -1.30
C GLN A 251 -28.65 11.79 -1.43
N SER A 252 -27.97 12.92 -1.60
CA SER A 252 -28.55 14.26 -1.75
C SER A 252 -29.08 14.56 -3.17
N LEU A 253 -29.10 13.58 -4.08
CA LEU A 253 -29.52 13.69 -5.49
C LEU A 253 -31.00 14.07 -5.74
N VAL A 254 -31.75 14.50 -4.73
CA VAL A 254 -33.21 14.71 -4.82
C VAL A 254 -33.58 15.97 -5.63
N SER A 255 -32.67 16.94 -5.85
CA SER A 255 -33.04 18.18 -6.57
C SER A 255 -31.92 18.95 -7.28
N VAL A 256 -30.69 18.43 -7.36
CA VAL A 256 -29.52 19.15 -7.91
C VAL A 256 -28.94 18.38 -9.10
N LYS A 257 -28.47 19.10 -10.14
CA LYS A 257 -27.82 18.48 -11.30
C LYS A 257 -26.53 17.77 -10.87
N LEU A 258 -26.27 16.61 -11.47
CA LEU A 258 -25.07 15.79 -11.21
C LEU A 258 -23.75 16.56 -11.42
N GLU A 259 -23.71 17.45 -12.41
CA GLU A 259 -22.53 18.27 -12.73
C GLU A 259 -22.17 19.22 -11.59
N ASP A 260 -23.17 19.86 -10.98
CA ASP A 260 -22.97 20.79 -9.86
C ASP A 260 -22.48 20.07 -8.60
N LEU A 261 -23.03 18.87 -8.33
CA LEU A 261 -22.60 18.02 -7.22
C LEU A 261 -21.16 17.52 -7.39
N PHE A 262 -20.76 17.16 -8.61
CA PHE A 262 -19.39 16.76 -8.90
C PHE A 262 -18.41 17.93 -8.70
N GLY A 263 -18.74 19.12 -9.20
CA GLY A 263 -17.92 20.32 -9.00
C GLY A 263 -17.73 20.65 -7.52
N LEU A 264 -18.81 20.63 -6.73
CA LEU A 264 -18.76 20.85 -5.30
C LEU A 264 -17.92 19.77 -4.57
N TYR A 265 -18.06 18.50 -4.94
CA TYR A 265 -17.24 17.42 -4.39
C TYR A 265 -15.75 17.68 -4.62
N VAL A 266 -15.36 18.02 -5.85
CA VAL A 266 -13.95 18.33 -6.19
C VAL A 266 -13.41 19.49 -5.35
N VAL A 267 -14.19 20.56 -5.16
CA VAL A 267 -13.80 21.71 -4.33
C VAL A 267 -13.60 21.31 -2.87
N VAL A 268 -14.56 20.59 -2.27
CA VAL A 268 -14.49 20.15 -0.86
C VAL A 268 -13.28 19.24 -0.63
N ILE A 269 -13.06 18.27 -1.52
CA ILE A 269 -11.91 17.36 -1.43
C ILE A 269 -10.58 18.10 -1.62
N SER A 270 -10.52 19.08 -2.52
CA SER A 270 -9.31 19.88 -2.75
C SER A 270 -8.92 20.67 -1.49
N TRP A 271 -9.89 21.34 -0.85
CA TRP A 271 -9.66 22.03 0.42
C TRP A 271 -9.24 21.09 1.54
N PHE A 272 -9.87 19.92 1.62
CA PHE A 272 -9.50 18.90 2.59
C PHE A 272 -8.06 18.40 2.39
N ILE A 273 -7.63 18.14 1.15
CA ILE A 273 -6.24 17.75 0.84
C ILE A 273 -5.26 18.85 1.25
N ILE A 274 -5.57 20.12 0.97
CA ILE A 274 -4.74 21.27 1.39
C ILE A 274 -4.56 21.27 2.91
N ILE A 275 -5.64 21.05 3.68
CA ILE A 275 -5.57 20.99 5.15
C ILE A 275 -4.66 19.84 5.62
N LEU A 276 -4.73 18.66 4.99
CA LEU A 276 -3.85 17.54 5.32
C LEU A 276 -2.37 17.88 5.06
N ILE A 277 -2.08 18.51 3.91
CA ILE A 277 -0.72 18.93 3.54
C ILE A 277 -0.18 19.98 4.50
N ILE A 278 -0.97 21.02 4.81
CA ILE A 278 -0.57 22.08 5.75
C ILE A 278 -0.29 21.48 7.14
N THR A 279 -1.14 20.55 7.60
CA THR A 279 -0.94 19.87 8.88
C THR A 279 0.39 19.10 8.87
N SER A 280 0.68 18.34 7.81
CA SER A 280 2.00 17.67 7.66
C SER A 280 3.15 18.66 7.72
N ALA A 281 3.04 19.79 7.00
CA ALA A 281 4.10 20.80 6.93
C ALA A 281 4.38 21.45 8.29
N ILE A 282 3.34 21.82 9.06
CA ILE A 282 3.49 22.40 10.41
C ILE A 282 4.20 21.42 11.35
N PHE A 283 3.82 20.13 11.30
CA PHE A 283 4.46 19.12 12.14
C PHE A 283 5.89 18.82 11.71
N GLN A 284 6.15 18.82 10.41
CA GLN A 284 7.50 18.66 9.87
C GLN A 284 8.41 19.80 10.30
N GLU A 285 7.95 21.05 10.21
CA GLU A 285 8.70 22.23 10.66
C GLU A 285 9.02 22.16 12.17
N LYS A 286 8.06 21.75 13.01
CA LYS A 286 8.31 21.57 14.46
C LYS A 286 9.35 20.49 14.74
N ILE A 287 9.43 19.45 13.92
CA ILE A 287 10.45 18.40 14.06
C ILE A 287 11.82 18.95 13.62
N ASP A 288 11.86 19.65 12.49
CA ASP A 288 13.09 20.23 11.95
C ASP A 288 13.64 21.37 12.83
N GLU A 289 12.79 22.14 13.49
CA GLU A 289 13.18 23.14 14.49
C GLU A 289 13.88 22.48 15.68
N LYS A 290 13.28 21.44 16.27
CA LYS A 290 13.90 20.69 17.39
C LYS A 290 15.21 20.04 16.97
N ARG A 291 15.28 19.51 15.75
CA ARG A 291 16.50 18.94 15.19
C ARG A 291 17.60 20.00 15.05
N ARG A 292 17.28 21.16 14.46
CA ARG A 292 18.21 22.29 14.33
C ARG A 292 18.71 22.78 15.70
N ALA A 293 17.82 22.90 16.69
CA ALA A 293 18.20 23.29 18.04
C ALA A 293 19.16 22.27 18.70
N ALA A 294 18.91 20.97 18.54
CA ALA A 294 19.80 19.92 19.05
C ALA A 294 21.16 19.91 18.34
N GLU A 295 21.19 20.09 17.02
CA GLU A 295 22.44 20.19 16.25
C GLU A 295 23.26 21.42 16.69
N LEU A 296 22.61 22.56 16.92
CA LEU A 296 23.26 23.77 17.45
C LEU A 296 23.82 23.56 18.86
N ALA A 297 23.07 22.91 19.75
CA ALA A 297 23.53 22.60 21.11
C ALA A 297 24.75 21.65 21.10
N LEU A 298 24.78 20.67 20.18
CA LEU A 298 25.94 19.79 20.00
C LEU A 298 27.14 20.55 19.45
N LEU A 299 26.95 21.43 18.47
CA LEU A 299 28.01 22.29 17.95
C LEU A 299 28.58 23.19 19.03
N GLN A 300 27.72 23.84 19.83
CA GLN A 300 28.14 24.67 20.95
C GLN A 300 28.95 23.85 21.96
N ALA A 301 28.47 22.67 22.38
CA ALA A 301 29.22 21.80 23.30
C ALA A 301 30.55 21.28 22.70
N ALA A 302 30.63 21.13 21.37
CA ALA A 302 31.84 20.66 20.70
C ALA A 302 32.87 21.78 20.44
N THR A 303 32.45 23.05 20.40
CA THR A 303 33.30 24.20 20.05
C THR A 303 33.56 25.15 21.21
N HIS A 304 32.65 25.22 22.17
CA HIS A 304 32.70 26.13 23.30
C HIS A 304 32.73 25.34 24.62
N ASP A 305 33.41 25.91 25.61
CA ASP A 305 33.47 25.39 26.96
C ASP A 305 32.13 25.62 27.68
N SER A 306 31.60 24.58 28.33
CA SER A 306 30.26 24.61 28.93
C SER A 306 30.15 25.52 30.15
N LEU A 307 31.26 25.85 30.82
CA LEU A 307 31.25 26.67 32.02
C LEU A 307 31.42 28.16 31.68
N THR A 308 32.26 28.44 30.68
CA THR A 308 32.72 29.81 30.39
C THR A 308 32.15 30.38 29.10
N GLY A 309 31.58 29.55 28.22
CA GLY A 309 31.02 29.98 26.93
C GLY A 309 32.07 30.45 25.92
N ILE A 310 33.37 30.38 26.25
CA ILE A 310 34.48 30.69 25.33
C ILE A 310 34.84 29.46 24.49
N ALA A 311 35.55 29.68 23.38
CA ALA A 311 36.04 28.59 22.53
C ALA A 311 36.88 27.59 23.35
N ASN A 312 36.56 26.31 23.23
CA ASN A 312 37.32 25.27 23.89
C ASN A 312 38.69 25.11 23.23
N ARG A 313 39.60 24.38 23.89
CA ARG A 313 40.98 24.19 23.43
C ARG A 313 41.07 23.70 21.99
N ARG A 314 40.19 22.77 21.59
CA ARG A 314 40.20 22.20 20.23
C ARG A 314 39.83 23.27 19.20
N HIS A 315 38.73 23.98 19.43
CA HIS A 315 38.26 25.02 18.52
C HIS A 315 39.24 26.19 18.43
N PHE A 316 39.83 26.59 19.56
CA PHE A 316 40.91 27.60 19.59
C PHE A 316 42.10 27.19 18.72
N MET A 317 42.58 25.94 18.83
CA MET A 317 43.70 25.45 18.03
C MET A 317 43.38 25.38 16.53
N GLU A 318 42.15 25.01 16.16
CA GLU A 318 41.69 25.06 14.77
C GLU A 318 41.68 26.49 14.22
N LEU A 319 41.15 27.45 14.99
CA LEU A 319 41.16 28.87 14.64
C LEU A 319 42.59 29.40 14.48
N ALA A 320 43.47 29.13 15.43
CA ALA A 320 44.87 29.54 15.38
C ALA A 320 45.57 28.98 14.13
N LYS A 321 45.40 27.69 13.83
CA LYS A 321 45.97 27.05 12.63
C LYS A 321 45.43 27.65 11.34
N SER A 322 44.14 27.97 11.29
CA SER A 322 43.51 28.58 10.12
C SER A 322 44.00 30.02 9.87
N ALA A 323 44.19 30.81 10.94
CA ALA A 323 44.75 32.16 10.85
C ALA A 323 46.21 32.13 10.38
N LEU A 324 47.02 31.23 10.93
CA LEU A 324 48.41 31.02 10.51
C LEU A 324 48.50 30.66 9.02
N ARG A 325 47.63 29.75 8.56
CA ARG A 325 47.56 29.36 7.14
C ARG A 325 47.14 30.52 6.24
N LYS A 326 46.17 31.35 6.66
CA LYS A 326 45.78 32.55 5.91
C LYS A 326 46.94 33.53 5.78
N ILE A 327 47.63 33.85 6.86
CA ILE A 327 48.79 34.75 6.85
C ILE A 327 49.88 34.22 5.92
N LEU A 328 50.17 32.92 5.98
CA LEU A 328 51.18 32.27 5.16
C LEU A 328 50.82 32.30 3.66
N LEU A 329 49.53 32.11 3.32
CA LEU A 329 49.02 32.27 1.95
C LEU A 329 49.09 33.72 1.45
N THR A 330 48.80 34.70 2.31
CA THR A 330 48.89 36.13 1.96
C THR A 330 50.34 36.55 1.71
N LEU A 331 51.28 36.09 2.55
CA LEU A 331 52.71 36.34 2.35
C LEU A 331 53.22 35.72 1.04
N LEU A 332 52.84 34.46 0.76
CA LEU A 332 53.18 33.80 -0.52
C LEU A 332 52.67 34.56 -1.74
N ARG A 333 51.48 35.18 -1.66
CA ARG A 333 50.91 36.01 -2.73
C ARG A 333 51.59 37.38 -2.92
N LEU A 334 52.32 37.86 -1.92
CA LEU A 334 53.07 39.13 -2.00
C LEU A 334 54.49 38.91 -2.52
N THR A 335 54.99 37.67 -2.48
CA THR A 335 56.33 37.28 -2.93
C THR A 335 56.39 36.73 -4.37
N PHE A 336 55.25 36.66 -5.06
CA PHE A 336 55.12 36.34 -6.49
C PHE A 336 54.37 37.48 -7.19
#